data_AF-A0A3U2WL20-F1
#
_entry.id   AF-A0A3U2WL20-F1
#
_cell.length_a   1.000
_cell.length_b   1.000
_cell.length_c   1.000
_cell.angle_alpha   90.00
_cell.angle_beta   90.00
_cell.angle_gamma   90.00
#
_symmetry.space_group_name_H-M   'P 1'
#
loop_
_entity.id
_entity.type
_entity.pdbx_description
1 polymer ?
#
loop_
_entity_poly.entity_id
_entity_poly.type
_entity_poly.pdbx_seq_one_letter_code
_entity_poly.pdbx_strand_id
1 'polypeptide(L)'
;MIYPASTGKPGEYFRLNTLESVWIQGKLRMWGRWSYIGSGKPGNMFNQLLASRKLTKTAINEALRRLKKSGTSKPELEAFLREMMNGKQKSWLAHCTDSEAMLIDRVIGTVLAEYPALKKLIHQRYEGCGVSQRRMAELLNEQYPDWCYATCRNRIGVWLKMAEFMLYLPMREAFATDAHKIAR
;
A
#
# COMPACT_ATOMS: atom_id res chain seq x y z
N MET A 1 12.46 -26.31 -4.45
CA MET A 1 11.09 -25.94 -4.05
C MET A 1 10.37 -25.44 -5.28
N ILE A 2 9.49 -26.24 -5.88
CA ILE A 2 8.74 -25.87 -7.10
C ILE A 2 7.50 -25.12 -6.65
N TYR A 3 7.50 -23.79 -6.79
CA TYR A 3 6.27 -23.03 -6.60
C TYR A 3 5.37 -23.26 -7.83
N PRO A 4 4.13 -23.73 -7.67
CA PRO A 4 3.19 -23.78 -8.78
C PRO A 4 2.95 -22.34 -9.26
N ALA A 5 3.24 -22.09 -10.55
CA ALA A 5 3.05 -20.79 -11.19
C ALA A 5 1.56 -20.36 -11.19
N SER A 6 0.63 -21.30 -11.04
CA SER A 6 -0.80 -21.04 -10.98
C SER A 6 -1.53 -22.20 -10.27
N THR A 7 -2.17 -21.92 -9.14
CA THR A 7 -3.02 -22.90 -8.43
C THR A 7 -4.51 -22.65 -8.74
N GLY A 8 -4.99 -23.06 -9.91
CA GLY A 8 -6.44 -23.04 -10.18
C GLY A 8 -6.86 -23.41 -11.60
N LYS A 9 -8.18 -23.52 -11.79
CA LYS A 9 -8.80 -24.00 -13.03
C LYS A 9 -8.65 -22.96 -14.16
N PRO A 10 -8.36 -23.40 -15.41
CA PRO A 10 -8.32 -22.51 -16.57
C PRO A 10 -9.69 -21.85 -16.79
N GLY A 11 -9.71 -20.53 -17.00
CA GLY A 11 -10.94 -19.74 -17.23
C GLY A 11 -11.32 -18.74 -16.12
N GLU A 12 -10.56 -18.66 -15.02
CA GLU A 12 -10.74 -17.56 -14.05
C GLU A 12 -10.21 -16.24 -14.63
N TYR A 13 -11.13 -15.33 -14.98
CA TYR A 13 -10.83 -13.98 -15.45
C TYR A 13 -10.03 -13.18 -14.39
N PHE A 14 -9.10 -12.32 -14.83
CA PHE A 14 -8.33 -11.36 -14.00
C PHE A 14 -7.43 -11.98 -12.94
N ARG A 15 -6.61 -12.96 -13.32
CA ARG A 15 -5.71 -13.67 -12.40
C ARG A 15 -4.24 -13.34 -12.65
N LEU A 16 -3.61 -12.76 -11.64
CA LEU A 16 -2.16 -12.66 -11.53
C LEU A 16 -1.58 -13.98 -11.01
N ASN A 17 -0.37 -14.32 -11.44
CA ASN A 17 0.37 -15.41 -10.83
C ASN A 17 0.76 -15.06 -9.37
N THR A 18 1.24 -16.05 -8.62
CA THR A 18 1.56 -15.86 -7.18
C THR A 18 2.60 -14.76 -6.97
N LEU A 19 3.64 -14.70 -7.80
CA LEU A 19 4.71 -13.71 -7.66
C LEU A 19 4.23 -12.31 -8.06
N GLU A 20 3.45 -12.20 -9.12
CA GLU A 20 2.83 -10.96 -9.58
C GLU A 20 1.90 -10.38 -8.53
N SER A 21 1.06 -11.23 -7.93
CA SER A 21 0.16 -10.87 -6.84
C SER A 21 0.94 -10.37 -5.62
N VAL A 22 1.97 -11.12 -5.20
CA VAL A 22 2.80 -10.73 -4.05
C VAL A 22 3.53 -9.41 -4.34
N TRP A 23 4.00 -9.21 -5.57
CA TRP A 23 4.71 -8.00 -5.97
C TRP A 23 3.80 -6.77 -5.95
N ILE A 24 2.63 -6.83 -6.61
CA ILE A 24 1.73 -5.67 -6.66
C ILE A 24 1.16 -5.36 -5.27
N GLN A 25 0.78 -6.37 -4.49
CA GLN A 25 0.32 -6.18 -3.12
C GLN A 25 1.43 -5.60 -2.23
N GLY A 26 2.68 -5.99 -2.45
CA GLY A 26 3.84 -5.39 -1.77
C GLY A 26 3.96 -3.90 -2.08
N LYS A 27 3.95 -3.52 -3.37
CA LYS A 27 4.02 -2.11 -3.80
C LYS A 27 2.85 -1.29 -3.28
N LEU A 28 1.63 -1.82 -3.32
CA LEU A 28 0.45 -1.13 -2.79
C LEU A 28 0.49 -0.96 -1.27
N ARG A 29 1.01 -1.93 -0.51
CA ARG A 29 1.22 -1.77 0.94
C ARG A 29 2.29 -0.72 1.25
N MET A 30 3.36 -0.66 0.46
CA MET A 30 4.40 0.35 0.57
C MET A 30 3.84 1.75 0.32
N TRP A 31 3.13 1.93 -0.80
CA TRP A 31 2.48 3.19 -1.13
C TRP A 31 1.41 3.57 -0.11
N GLY A 32 0.58 2.64 0.33
CA GLY A 32 -0.50 2.93 1.26
C GLY A 32 0.01 3.40 2.64
N ARG A 33 1.11 2.81 3.13
CA ARG A 33 1.83 3.32 4.31
C ARG A 33 2.38 4.74 4.08
N TRP A 34 2.88 5.04 2.89
CA TRP A 34 3.34 6.38 2.53
C TRP A 34 2.18 7.39 2.42
N SER A 35 1.09 7.04 1.72
CA SER A 35 -0.09 7.89 1.47
C SER A 35 -0.73 8.37 2.77
N TYR A 36 -0.87 7.48 3.75
CA TYR A 36 -1.42 7.81 5.06
C TYR A 36 -0.59 8.87 5.82
N ILE A 37 0.71 8.94 5.55
CA ILE A 37 1.57 9.97 6.14
C ILE A 37 1.62 11.22 5.24
N GLY A 38 1.34 11.06 3.94
CA GLY A 38 1.22 12.14 2.94
C GLY A 38 -0.07 12.95 3.04
N SER A 39 -1.17 12.36 3.53
CA SER A 39 -2.47 13.02 3.72
C SER A 39 -2.50 14.09 4.82
N GLY A 40 -1.35 14.37 5.45
CA GLY A 40 -1.23 15.39 6.49
C GLY A 40 0.02 15.25 7.37
N LYS A 41 1.20 15.12 6.75
CA LYS A 41 2.57 15.16 7.34
C LYS A 41 2.97 13.94 8.22
N PRO A 42 4.27 13.54 8.37
CA PRO A 42 5.53 13.83 7.69
C PRO A 42 6.34 12.53 7.33
N GLY A 43 5.97 11.85 6.24
CA GLY A 43 6.55 10.54 5.87
C GLY A 43 8.00 10.61 5.40
N ASN A 44 8.40 11.76 4.87
CA ASN A 44 9.72 12.01 4.29
C ASN A 44 10.87 11.86 5.32
N MET A 45 10.63 12.16 6.61
CA MET A 45 11.72 12.24 7.60
C MET A 45 12.10 10.90 8.24
N PHE A 46 11.12 10.03 8.50
CA PHE A 46 11.43 8.71 9.07
C PHE A 46 12.09 7.80 8.04
N ASN A 47 11.70 7.92 6.77
CA ASN A 47 12.36 7.21 5.68
C ASN A 47 13.82 7.67 5.50
N GLN A 48 14.11 8.97 5.64
CA GLN A 48 15.50 9.48 5.67
C GLN A 48 16.28 9.01 6.91
N LEU A 49 15.67 9.03 8.09
CA LEU A 49 16.29 8.56 9.34
C LEU A 49 16.63 7.07 9.29
N LEU A 50 15.73 6.23 8.76
CA LEU A 50 15.90 4.78 8.67
C LEU A 50 16.81 4.36 7.51
N ALA A 51 16.87 5.14 6.43
CA ALA A 51 17.85 4.96 5.36
C ALA A 51 19.27 5.39 5.80
N SER A 52 19.39 6.31 6.77
CA SER A 52 20.68 6.75 7.29
C SER A 52 21.34 5.68 8.18
N ARG A 53 22.60 5.34 7.89
CA ARG A 53 23.36 4.33 8.68
C ARG A 53 23.62 4.73 10.15
N LYS A 54 23.37 5.98 10.54
CA LYS A 54 23.62 6.50 11.90
C LYS A 54 22.48 7.42 12.32
N LEU A 55 21.63 6.94 13.23
CA LEU A 55 20.61 7.75 13.89
C LEU A 55 21.28 8.68 14.91
N THR A 56 21.32 9.98 14.64
CA THR A 56 21.84 11.01 15.56
C THR A 56 20.71 11.67 16.35
N LYS A 57 20.99 12.06 17.61
CA LYS A 57 20.03 12.74 18.50
C LYS A 57 19.47 14.03 17.89
N THR A 58 20.26 14.71 17.06
CA THR A 58 19.86 15.91 16.33
C THR A 58 18.83 15.61 15.25
N ALA A 59 19.04 14.58 14.44
CA ALA A 59 18.11 14.19 13.38
C ALA A 59 16.76 13.71 13.94
N ILE A 60 16.77 13.01 15.09
CA ILE A 60 15.56 12.61 15.82
C ILE A 60 14.80 13.85 16.32
N ASN A 61 15.49 14.81 16.95
CA ASN A 61 14.86 16.02 17.48
C ASN A 61 14.31 16.93 16.38
N GLU A 62 14.97 16.97 15.22
CA GLU A 62 14.51 17.72 14.06
C GLU A 62 13.25 17.09 13.43
N ALA A 63 13.22 15.76 13.31
CA ALA A 63 12.02 15.03 12.92
C ALA A 63 10.86 15.31 13.89
N LEU A 64 11.10 15.25 15.21
CA LEU A 64 10.09 15.55 16.23
C LEU A 64 9.56 17.00 16.16
N ARG A 65 10.42 17.99 15.90
CA ARG A 65 9.99 19.40 15.73
C ARG A 65 9.09 19.58 14.52
N ARG A 66 9.44 18.96 13.39
CA ARG A 66 8.69 19.06 12.14
C ARG A 66 7.37 18.26 12.20
N LEU A 67 7.34 17.13 12.90
CA LEU A 67 6.16 16.33 13.29
C LEU A 67 5.17 17.06 14.18
N LYS A 68 5.65 18.03 14.96
CA LYS A 68 4.78 18.89 15.78
C LYS A 68 4.14 20.00 14.95
N LYS A 69 4.89 20.59 14.01
CA LYS A 69 4.42 21.63 13.06
C LYS A 69 3.36 21.05 12.09
N SER A 70 3.65 19.86 11.61
CA SER A 70 2.90 18.64 11.87
C SER A 70 1.38 18.64 12.05
N GLY A 71 0.91 18.97 13.24
CA GLY A 71 -0.46 18.65 13.63
C GLY A 71 -0.70 17.15 13.89
N THR A 72 0.32 16.29 13.75
CA THR A 72 0.25 14.89 14.18
C THR A 72 0.35 14.85 15.70
N SER A 73 -0.55 14.11 16.36
CA SER A 73 -0.55 14.06 17.82
C SER A 73 0.59 13.16 18.34
N LYS A 74 1.17 13.49 19.50
CA LYS A 74 2.19 12.67 20.17
C LYS A 74 1.78 11.19 20.35
N PRO A 75 0.54 10.85 20.74
CA PRO A 75 0.12 9.45 20.89
C PRO A 75 0.03 8.69 19.55
N GLU A 76 -0.41 9.32 18.46
CA GLU A 76 -0.43 8.66 17.13
C GLU A 76 0.97 8.33 16.63
N LEU A 77 1.92 9.25 16.86
CA LEU A 77 3.31 9.03 16.53
C LEU A 77 3.92 7.88 17.36
N GLU A 78 3.61 7.83 18.65
CA GLU A 78 4.08 6.76 19.53
C GLU A 78 3.51 5.40 19.13
N ALA A 79 2.23 5.33 18.78
CA ALA A 79 1.58 4.12 18.28
C ALA A 79 2.25 3.62 16.99
N PHE A 80 2.52 4.53 16.04
CA PHE A 80 3.21 4.20 14.80
C PHE A 80 4.62 3.66 15.02
N LEU A 81 5.42 4.32 15.88
CA LEU A 81 6.79 3.87 16.18
C LEU A 81 6.81 2.53 16.92
N ARG A 82 5.89 2.33 17.86
CA ARG A 82 5.73 1.04 18.54
C ARG A 82 5.33 -0.05 17.55
N GLU A 83 4.45 0.24 16.58
CA GLU A 83 4.07 -0.69 15.53
C GLU A 83 5.24 -1.01 14.59
N MET A 84 6.06 -0.02 14.22
CA MET A 84 7.28 -0.24 13.44
C MET A 84 8.30 -1.11 14.17
N MET A 85 8.49 -0.89 15.48
CA MET A 85 9.40 -1.66 16.31
C MET A 85 8.89 -3.08 16.59
N ASN A 86 7.56 -3.24 16.77
CA ASN A 86 6.92 -4.53 17.05
C ASN A 86 6.64 -5.34 15.78
N GLY A 87 6.63 -4.70 14.61
CA GLY A 87 6.49 -5.36 13.33
C GLY A 87 7.67 -6.29 13.06
N LYS A 88 7.40 -7.59 12.85
CA LYS A 88 8.38 -8.60 12.41
C LYS A 88 9.03 -8.33 11.02
N GLN A 89 8.93 -7.12 10.49
CA GLN A 89 9.32 -6.75 9.12
C GLN A 89 10.54 -5.81 9.17
N LYS A 90 11.72 -6.40 9.40
CA LYS A 90 13.03 -5.83 9.02
C LYS A 90 13.27 -5.91 7.50
N SER A 91 12.23 -6.06 6.68
CA SER A 91 12.38 -6.30 5.25
C SER A 91 12.33 -4.97 4.49
N TRP A 92 13.17 -4.84 3.47
CA TRP A 92 13.21 -3.72 2.54
C TRP A 92 11.87 -3.42 1.85
N LEU A 93 10.86 -4.29 1.99
CA LEU A 93 9.49 -4.14 1.48
C LEU A 93 8.61 -3.21 2.34
N ALA A 94 9.16 -2.59 3.38
CA ALA A 94 8.46 -1.62 4.22
C ALA A 94 8.75 -0.15 3.84
N HIS A 95 9.77 0.11 3.03
CA HIS A 95 10.25 1.46 2.73
C HIS A 95 9.87 1.89 1.32
N CYS A 96 8.95 2.84 1.18
CA CYS A 96 8.65 3.51 -0.09
C CYS A 96 9.34 4.87 -0.12
N THR A 97 10.16 5.14 -1.12
CA THR A 97 10.69 6.50 -1.35
C THR A 97 9.60 7.41 -1.91
N ASP A 98 9.76 8.73 -1.76
CA ASP A 98 8.78 9.71 -2.26
C ASP A 98 8.60 9.61 -3.77
N SER A 99 9.68 9.39 -4.54
CA SER A 99 9.60 9.21 -5.99
C SER A 99 8.85 7.95 -6.39
N GLU A 100 9.12 6.82 -5.74
CA GLU A 100 8.39 5.56 -5.97
C GLU A 100 6.92 5.70 -5.57
N ALA A 101 6.63 6.38 -4.47
CA ALA A 101 5.26 6.56 -4.00
C ALA A 101 4.46 7.46 -4.95
N MET A 102 5.06 8.55 -5.43
CA MET A 102 4.45 9.43 -6.44
C MET A 102 4.24 8.70 -7.78
N LEU A 103 5.15 7.80 -8.15
CA LEU A 103 4.97 6.94 -9.33
C LEU A 103 3.79 5.98 -9.15
N ILE A 104 3.70 5.31 -8.00
CA ILE A 104 2.57 4.43 -7.68
C ILE A 104 1.25 5.20 -7.67
N ASP A 105 1.23 6.37 -7.03
CA ASP A 105 0.05 7.24 -6.94
C ASP A 105 -0.42 7.70 -8.33
N ARG A 106 0.52 8.11 -9.19
CA ARG A 106 0.23 8.45 -10.58
C ARG A 106 -0.39 7.26 -11.32
N VAL A 107 0.19 6.07 -11.23
CA VAL A 107 -0.34 4.87 -11.91
C VAL A 107 -1.75 4.54 -11.42
N ILE A 108 -1.99 4.57 -10.11
CA ILE A 108 -3.33 4.36 -9.54
C ILE A 108 -4.31 5.41 -10.07
N GLY A 109 -3.90 6.69 -10.05
CA GLY A 109 -4.69 7.82 -10.52
C GLY A 109 -5.05 7.73 -12.00
N THR A 110 -4.13 7.25 -12.85
CA THR A 110 -4.36 7.14 -14.29
C THR A 110 -5.15 5.89 -14.66
N VAL A 111 -4.79 4.72 -14.11
CA VAL A 111 -5.41 3.43 -14.49
C VAL A 111 -6.83 3.32 -13.95
N LEU A 112 -7.08 3.83 -12.74
CA LEU A 112 -8.40 3.76 -12.11
C LEU A 112 -9.18 5.09 -12.21
N ALA A 113 -8.80 5.98 -13.13
CA ALA A 113 -9.46 7.27 -13.34
C ALA A 113 -10.97 7.10 -13.63
N GLU A 114 -11.30 6.16 -14.51
CA GLU A 114 -12.68 5.87 -14.93
C GLU A 114 -13.43 4.96 -13.94
N TYR A 115 -12.74 4.42 -12.93
CA TYR A 115 -13.26 3.43 -11.99
C TYR A 115 -13.18 3.91 -10.53
N PRO A 116 -13.96 4.95 -10.15
CA PRO A 116 -13.86 5.56 -8.83
C PRO A 116 -14.15 4.59 -7.68
N ALA A 117 -15.02 3.59 -7.90
CA ALA A 117 -15.30 2.55 -6.91
C ALA A 117 -14.09 1.64 -6.66
N LEU A 118 -13.37 1.22 -7.71
CA LEU A 118 -12.15 0.42 -7.57
C LEU A 118 -11.01 1.23 -6.98
N LYS A 119 -10.89 2.51 -7.35
CA LYS A 119 -9.95 3.44 -6.72
C LYS A 119 -10.20 3.53 -5.21
N LYS A 120 -11.44 3.82 -4.80
CA LYS A 120 -11.82 3.87 -3.38
C LYS A 120 -11.53 2.56 -2.65
N LEU A 121 -11.76 1.42 -3.30
CA LEU A 121 -11.48 0.09 -2.75
C LEU A 121 -9.97 -0.11 -2.49
N ILE A 122 -9.10 0.30 -3.41
CA ILE A 122 -7.65 0.24 -3.25
C ILE A 122 -7.19 1.14 -2.11
N HIS A 123 -7.68 2.38 -2.05
CA HIS A 123 -7.40 3.29 -0.93
C HIS A 123 -7.84 2.66 0.40
N GLN A 124 -9.09 2.18 0.51
CA GLN A 124 -9.58 1.53 1.73
C GLN A 124 -8.75 0.30 2.13
N ARG A 125 -8.28 -0.49 1.16
CA ARG A 125 -7.52 -1.71 1.42
C ARG A 125 -6.10 -1.43 1.87
N TYR A 126 -5.43 -0.46 1.26
CA TYR A 126 -3.98 -0.31 1.35
C TYR A 126 -3.53 0.92 2.13
N GLU A 127 -4.32 1.98 2.19
CA GLU A 127 -3.95 3.22 2.89
C GLU A 127 -3.74 2.99 4.40
N GLY A 128 -2.60 3.48 4.90
CA GLY A 128 -2.19 3.38 6.31
C GLY A 128 -1.86 1.94 6.71
N CYS A 129 -2.49 1.48 7.79
CA CYS A 129 -2.42 0.08 8.21
C CYS A 129 -3.29 -0.84 7.32
N GLY A 130 -4.13 -0.26 6.46
CA GLY A 130 -5.05 -0.95 5.56
C GLY A 130 -6.22 -1.64 6.27
N VAL A 131 -7.38 -1.71 5.62
CA VAL A 131 -8.53 -2.45 6.15
C VAL A 131 -8.43 -3.92 5.75
N SER A 132 -8.66 -4.83 6.70
CA SER A 132 -8.70 -6.27 6.41
C SER A 132 -9.86 -6.61 5.46
N GLN A 133 -9.70 -7.61 4.59
CA GLN A 133 -10.79 -8.04 3.70
C GLN A 133 -12.06 -8.43 4.47
N ARG A 134 -11.89 -8.99 5.68
CA ARG A 134 -12.97 -9.27 6.61
C ARG A 134 -13.72 -8.00 6.99
N ARG A 135 -13.00 -6.97 7.49
CA ARG A 135 -13.63 -5.71 7.90
C ARG A 135 -14.24 -4.96 6.72
N MET A 136 -13.63 -5.03 5.53
CA MET A 136 -14.24 -4.48 4.31
C MET A 136 -15.55 -5.18 3.95
N ALA A 137 -15.62 -6.51 4.12
CA ALA A 137 -16.84 -7.28 3.88
C ALA A 137 -17.92 -7.00 4.93
N GLU A 138 -17.54 -6.80 6.19
CA GLU A 138 -18.45 -6.36 7.27
C GLU A 138 -19.04 -4.98 6.93
N LEU A 139 -18.20 -4.00 6.57
CA LEU A 139 -18.67 -2.66 6.17
C LEU A 139 -19.59 -2.70 4.94
N LEU A 140 -19.31 -3.57 3.98
CA LEU A 140 -20.18 -3.77 2.81
C LEU A 140 -21.52 -4.39 3.23
N ASN A 141 -21.50 -5.31 4.19
CA ASN A 141 -22.73 -5.93 4.69
C ASN A 141 -23.58 -4.98 5.53
N GLU A 142 -22.94 -4.10 6.31
CA GLU A 142 -23.63 -3.00 7.03
C GLU A 142 -24.36 -2.06 6.05
N GLN A 143 -23.80 -1.83 4.86
CA GLN A 143 -24.42 -1.01 3.79
C GLN A 143 -25.52 -1.75 3.02
N TYR A 144 -25.39 -3.07 2.87
CA TYR A 144 -26.36 -3.92 2.17
C TYR A 144 -26.78 -5.10 3.07
N PRO A 145 -27.70 -4.87 4.02
CA PRO A 145 -28.13 -5.89 4.98
C PRO A 145 -28.81 -7.10 4.33
N ASP A 146 -29.40 -6.92 3.13
CA ASP A 146 -30.08 -7.98 2.38
C ASP A 146 -29.11 -9.05 1.84
N TRP A 147 -27.82 -8.74 1.76
CA TRP A 147 -26.82 -9.69 1.30
C TRP A 147 -26.30 -10.51 2.47
N CYS A 148 -26.05 -11.80 2.26
CA CYS A 148 -25.33 -12.58 3.25
C CYS A 148 -23.83 -12.17 3.26
N TYR A 149 -23.18 -12.29 4.41
CA TYR A 149 -21.76 -11.95 4.57
C TYR A 149 -20.85 -12.68 3.57
N ALA A 150 -21.16 -13.93 3.22
CA ALA A 150 -20.40 -14.69 2.22
C ALA A 150 -20.40 -14.02 0.85
N THR A 151 -21.54 -13.44 0.43
CA THR A 151 -21.65 -12.68 -0.82
C THR A 151 -20.78 -11.42 -0.77
N CYS A 152 -20.82 -10.68 0.35
CA CYS A 152 -19.98 -9.49 0.54
C CYS A 152 -18.48 -9.84 0.48
N ARG A 153 -18.07 -10.91 1.17
CA ARG A 153 -16.68 -11.39 1.16
C ARG A 153 -16.22 -11.77 -0.25
N ASN A 154 -17.03 -12.51 -0.99
CA ASN A 154 -16.70 -12.93 -2.36
C ASN A 154 -16.57 -11.72 -3.29
N ARG A 155 -17.50 -10.74 -3.19
CA ARG A 155 -17.45 -9.50 -3.97
C ARG A 155 -16.20 -8.69 -3.70
N ILE A 156 -15.87 -8.43 -2.43
CA ILE A 156 -14.62 -7.75 -2.05
C ILE A 156 -13.39 -8.48 -2.61
N GLY A 157 -13.36 -9.81 -2.52
CA GLY A 157 -12.28 -10.61 -3.08
C GLY A 157 -12.12 -10.46 -4.59
N VAL A 158 -13.22 -10.49 -5.33
CA VAL A 158 -13.22 -10.32 -6.80
C VAL A 158 -12.81 -8.90 -7.19
N TRP A 159 -13.37 -7.87 -6.55
CA TRP A 159 -13.06 -6.48 -6.88
C TRP A 159 -11.61 -6.11 -6.57
N LEU A 160 -11.04 -6.64 -5.48
CA LEU A 160 -9.62 -6.45 -5.17
C LEU A 160 -8.72 -7.12 -6.21
N LYS A 161 -9.02 -8.38 -6.60
CA LYS A 161 -8.27 -9.07 -7.66
C LYS A 161 -8.32 -8.32 -8.98
N MET A 162 -9.50 -7.83 -9.36
CA MET A 162 -9.68 -7.02 -10.56
C MET A 162 -8.79 -5.77 -10.52
N ALA A 163 -8.86 -5.00 -9.44
CA ALA A 163 -8.07 -3.78 -9.32
C ALA A 163 -6.55 -4.06 -9.32
N GLU A 164 -6.11 -5.09 -8.59
CA GLU A 164 -4.70 -5.53 -8.58
C GLU A 164 -4.23 -5.97 -9.98
N PHE A 165 -5.07 -6.69 -10.72
CA PHE A 165 -4.79 -7.13 -12.08
C PHE A 165 -4.63 -5.94 -13.04
N MET A 166 -5.56 -4.98 -13.00
CA MET A 166 -5.50 -3.77 -13.83
C MET A 166 -4.24 -2.93 -13.54
N LEU A 167 -3.81 -2.88 -12.29
CA LEU A 167 -2.64 -2.10 -11.88
C LEU A 167 -1.31 -2.78 -12.20
N TYR A 168 -1.25 -4.11 -12.23
CA TYR A 168 0.02 -4.84 -12.28
C TYR A 168 0.92 -4.45 -13.47
N LEU A 169 0.39 -4.52 -14.70
CA LEU A 169 1.20 -4.30 -15.90
C LEU A 169 1.66 -2.83 -16.03
N PRO A 170 0.77 -1.82 -15.91
CA PRO A 170 1.17 -0.40 -15.92
C PRO A 170 2.18 -0.07 -14.82
N MET A 171 2.00 -0.65 -13.62
CA MET A 171 2.92 -0.45 -12.50
C MET A 171 4.32 -0.98 -12.85
N ARG A 172 4.40 -2.20 -13.39
CA ARG A 172 5.66 -2.83 -13.77
C ARG A 172 6.41 -2.00 -14.83
N GLU A 173 5.70 -1.50 -15.84
CA GLU A 173 6.27 -0.69 -16.91
C GLU A 173 6.78 0.67 -16.38
N ALA A 174 6.04 1.31 -15.48
CA ALA A 174 6.46 2.57 -14.87
C ALA A 174 7.76 2.40 -14.07
N PHE A 175 7.87 1.35 -13.25
CA PHE A 175 9.10 1.06 -12.50
C PHE A 175 10.28 0.67 -13.40
N ALA A 176 10.06 -0.05 -14.50
CA ALA A 176 11.11 -0.37 -15.46
C ALA A 176 11.65 0.89 -16.17
N THR A 177 10.75 1.80 -16.56
CA THR A 177 11.12 3.04 -17.24
C THR A 177 11.96 3.96 -16.36
N ASP A 178 11.65 4.06 -15.07
CA ASP A 178 12.41 4.88 -14.14
C ASP A 178 13.79 4.28 -13.80
N ALA A 179 13.94 2.95 -13.79
CA ALA A 179 15.25 2.32 -13.65
C ALA A 179 16.21 2.70 -14.79
N HIS A 180 15.68 2.82 -16.03
CA HIS A 180 16.48 3.26 -17.18
C HIS A 180 16.87 4.74 -17.14
N LYS A 181 16.11 5.59 -16.44
CA LYS A 181 16.45 7.01 -16.28
C LYS A 181 17.56 7.27 -15.26
N ILE A 182 17.72 6.38 -14.27
CA ILE A 182 18.76 6.49 -13.23
C ILE A 182 20.13 6.00 -13.72
N ALA A 183 20.16 5.17 -14.77
CA ALA A 183 21.38 4.60 -15.34
C ALA A 183 22.06 5.47 -16.42
N ARG A 184 21.60 6.71 -16.63
CA ARG A 184 22.23 7.73 -17.48
C ARG A 184 22.70 8.89 -16.62
#